data_AF-A0A3M7MR89-F1
#
_entry.id   AF-A0A3M7MR89-F1
#
_cell.length_a   1.000
_cell.length_b   1.000
_cell.length_c   1.000
_cell.angle_alpha   90.00
_cell.angle_beta   90.00
_cell.angle_gamma   90.00
#
_symmetry.space_group_name_H-M   'P 1'
#
loop_
_entity.id
_entity.type
_entity.pdbx_description
1 polymer ?
#
loop_
_entity_poly.entity_id
_entity_poly.type
_entity_poly.pdbx_seq_one_letter_code
_entity_poly.pdbx_strand_id
1 'polypeptide(L)'
;MSNALDINAGSELFGNYEAELKLVEADLTQKLQQIPELSGEERKQAIRGAERAADEAKELVCRSLVSVVSVVTVVTVVAVVAAVAVVAIVAVVAVVAVVAAVAVVAAVAVVAVVAVVAVVAVVAVVAVVAVVTVITVITAVTALDQMNLEKSSLPTSSRNAVNKRFRDHQSDLDGLTRQLKSLKSTPHEADRAALFGERYTDDPQDVQLEQRQQLLSGTERLGRSSQRLQESQRIALETEQIGASTLADLHQQRSVLENTHRNLLQSEGYVDRSVKTLRGMARSIAIITVLVLLIIGVIYSKFK
;
A
#
# COMPACT_ATOMS: atom_id res chain seq x y z
N MET A 1 9.30 -8.58 32.43
CA MET A 1 7.93 -8.49 32.99
C MET A 1 6.94 -7.87 31.99
N SER A 2 7.14 -8.02 30.68
CA SER A 2 6.32 -7.41 29.61
C SER A 2 5.20 -8.32 29.06
N ASN A 3 4.91 -9.46 29.69
CA ASN A 3 4.23 -10.57 29.01
C ASN A 3 2.69 -10.60 29.14
N ALA A 4 2.11 -9.84 30.06
CA ALA A 4 0.66 -9.87 30.31
C ALA A 4 -0.09 -8.64 29.75
N LEU A 5 0.60 -7.49 29.65
CA LEU A 5 0.00 -6.23 29.18
C LEU A 5 -0.22 -6.24 27.66
N ASP A 6 0.71 -6.79 26.87
CA ASP A 6 0.61 -6.79 25.40
C ASP A 6 -0.47 -7.77 24.87
N ILE A 7 -0.68 -8.90 25.56
CA ILE A 7 -1.73 -9.87 25.21
C ILE A 7 -3.12 -9.29 25.50
N ASN A 8 -3.26 -8.58 26.61
CA ASN A 8 -4.53 -7.94 26.97
C ASN A 8 -4.83 -6.77 26.02
N ALA A 9 -3.83 -5.97 25.65
CA ALA A 9 -3.98 -4.90 24.67
C ALA A 9 -4.42 -5.44 23.29
N GLY A 10 -3.88 -6.58 22.84
CA GLY A 10 -4.31 -7.23 21.60
C GLY A 10 -5.76 -7.74 21.64
N SER A 11 -6.20 -8.26 22.80
CA SER A 11 -7.59 -8.70 23.02
C SER A 11 -8.57 -7.53 23.07
N GLU A 12 -8.17 -6.40 23.67
CA GLU A 12 -9.00 -5.19 23.76
C GLU A 12 -9.17 -4.53 22.38
N LEU A 13 -8.10 -4.46 21.57
CA LEU A 13 -8.18 -3.98 20.19
C LEU A 13 -9.07 -4.88 19.33
N PHE A 14 -8.97 -6.20 19.49
CA PHE A 14 -9.85 -7.14 18.80
C PHE A 14 -11.32 -6.97 19.21
N GLY A 15 -11.59 -6.78 20.51
CA GLY A 15 -12.94 -6.51 21.00
C GLY A 15 -13.54 -5.21 20.45
N ASN A 16 -12.72 -4.17 20.29
CA ASN A 16 -13.15 -2.92 19.67
C ASN A 16 -13.47 -3.09 18.18
N TYR A 17 -12.63 -3.82 17.43
CA TYR A 17 -12.90 -4.12 16.02
C TYR A 17 -14.14 -5.02 15.85
N GLU A 18 -14.38 -5.98 16.75
CA GLU A 18 -15.58 -6.82 16.75
C GLU A 18 -16.85 -5.99 17.01
N ALA A 19 -16.79 -5.02 17.93
CA ALA A 19 -17.90 -4.12 18.22
C ALA A 19 -18.22 -3.20 17.03
N GLU A 20 -17.19 -2.66 16.38
CA GLU A 20 -17.33 -1.82 15.19
C GLU A 20 -17.90 -2.60 14.00
N LEU A 21 -17.45 -3.84 13.78
CA LEU A 21 -17.98 -4.72 12.74
C LEU A 21 -19.47 -5.06 12.95
N LYS A 22 -19.88 -5.36 14.19
CA LYS A 22 -21.29 -5.62 14.52
C LYS A 22 -22.17 -4.40 14.28
N LEU A 23 -21.66 -3.20 14.52
CA LEU A 23 -22.38 -1.95 14.27
C LEU A 23 -22.59 -1.73 12.77
N VAL A 24 -21.55 -1.95 11.97
CA VAL A 24 -21.64 -1.85 10.50
C VAL A 24 -22.57 -2.92 9.91
N GLU A 25 -22.54 -4.15 10.44
CA GLU A 25 -23.41 -5.25 10.02
C GLU A 25 -24.90 -4.94 10.31
N ALA A 26 -25.19 -4.38 11.49
CA ALA A 26 -26.54 -3.95 11.85
C ALA A 26 -27.06 -2.81 10.95
N ASP A 27 -26.22 -1.81 10.66
CA ASP A 27 -26.55 -0.71 9.75
C ASP A 27 -26.76 -1.22 8.31
N LEU A 28 -25.91 -2.12 7.82
CA LEU A 28 -26.05 -2.74 6.50
C LEU A 28 -27.36 -3.54 6.40
N THR A 29 -27.70 -4.30 7.43
CA THR A 29 -28.94 -5.09 7.49
C THR A 29 -30.16 -4.18 7.49
N GLN A 30 -30.15 -3.10 8.26
CA GLN A 30 -31.22 -2.10 8.27
C GLN A 30 -31.39 -1.44 6.90
N LYS A 31 -30.29 -1.03 6.26
CA LYS A 31 -30.30 -0.45 4.91
C LYS A 31 -30.82 -1.43 3.86
N LEU A 32 -30.47 -2.72 3.98
CA LEU A 32 -30.97 -3.76 3.08
C LEU A 32 -32.48 -3.99 3.20
N GLN A 33 -33.04 -3.85 4.41
CA GLN A 33 -34.48 -3.94 4.63
C GLN A 33 -35.25 -2.73 4.09
N GLN A 34 -34.63 -1.54 4.04
CA GLN A 34 -35.24 -0.32 3.50
C GLN A 34 -35.16 -0.20 1.97
N ILE A 35 -34.14 -0.79 1.33
CA ILE A 35 -33.98 -0.77 -0.14
C ILE A 35 -35.23 -1.19 -0.95
N PRO A 36 -36.03 -2.21 -0.56
CA PRO A 36 -37.25 -2.57 -1.29
C PRO A 36 -38.42 -1.59 -1.16
N GLU A 37 -38.41 -0.67 -0.19
CA GLU A 37 -39.47 0.35 0.00
C GLU A 37 -39.20 1.65 -0.79
N LEU A 38 -37.97 1.82 -1.30
CA LEU A 38 -37.52 3.02 -2.01
C LEU A 38 -37.59 2.81 -3.53
N SER A 39 -37.94 3.84 -4.31
CA SER A 39 -38.00 3.79 -5.78
C SER A 39 -37.16 4.90 -6.44
N GLY A 40 -36.73 4.68 -7.70
CA GLY A 40 -36.01 5.69 -8.49
C GLY A 40 -34.60 6.09 -8.00
N GLU A 41 -34.33 7.39 -7.91
CA GLU A 41 -33.03 7.99 -7.53
C GLU A 41 -32.61 7.64 -6.09
N GLU A 42 -33.56 7.65 -5.14
CA GLU A 42 -33.30 7.39 -3.71
C GLU A 42 -32.83 5.95 -3.49
N ARG A 43 -33.42 4.98 -4.19
CA ARG A 43 -33.00 3.59 -4.19
C ARG A 43 -31.57 3.42 -4.71
N LYS A 44 -31.21 4.15 -5.76
CA LYS A 44 -29.87 4.10 -6.36
C LYS A 44 -28.81 4.69 -5.42
N GLN A 45 -29.14 5.74 -4.66
CA GLN A 45 -28.28 6.30 -3.63
C GLN A 45 -28.13 5.36 -2.43
N ALA A 46 -29.23 4.74 -1.97
CA ALA A 46 -29.22 3.76 -0.89
C ALA A 46 -28.35 2.52 -1.23
N ILE A 47 -28.43 2.02 -2.47
CA ILE A 47 -27.59 0.90 -2.95
C ILE A 47 -26.11 1.27 -2.95
N ARG A 48 -25.74 2.48 -3.40
CA ARG A 48 -24.33 2.94 -3.36
C ARG A 48 -23.82 3.16 -1.94
N GLY A 49 -24.68 3.62 -1.04
CA GLY A 49 -24.37 3.73 0.39
C GLY A 49 -24.11 2.37 1.02
N ALA A 50 -24.93 1.37 0.69
CA ALA A 50 -24.75 0.00 1.15
C ALA A 50 -23.49 -0.67 0.56
N GLU A 51 -23.13 -0.38 -0.70
CA GLU A 51 -21.86 -0.87 -1.30
C GLU A 51 -20.64 -0.33 -0.55
N ARG A 52 -20.61 0.97 -0.20
CA ARG A 52 -19.51 1.56 0.59
C ARG A 52 -19.39 0.95 1.99
N ALA A 53 -20.51 0.79 2.69
CA ALA A 53 -20.52 0.19 4.02
C ALA A 53 -20.05 -1.29 3.98
N ALA A 54 -20.38 -2.02 2.91
CA ALA A 54 -19.90 -3.40 2.73
C ALA A 54 -18.39 -3.47 2.44
N ASP A 55 -17.82 -2.48 1.76
CA ASP A 55 -16.38 -2.41 1.51
C ASP A 55 -15.60 -1.99 2.79
N GLU A 56 -16.13 -1.06 3.58
CA GLU A 56 -15.60 -0.72 4.91
C GLU A 56 -15.59 -1.93 5.85
N ALA A 57 -16.67 -2.72 5.87
CA ALA A 57 -16.75 -3.95 6.66
C ALA A 57 -15.67 -4.96 6.27
N LYS A 58 -15.39 -5.14 4.96
CA LYS A 58 -14.33 -6.03 4.48
C LYS A 58 -12.93 -5.54 4.84
N GLU A 59 -12.71 -4.23 4.85
CA GLU A 59 -11.42 -3.65 5.26
C GLU A 59 -11.15 -3.89 6.76
N LEU A 60 -12.17 -3.74 7.62
CA LEU A 60 -12.08 -4.01 9.06
C LEU A 60 -11.78 -5.49 9.36
N VAL A 61 -12.41 -6.40 8.62
CA VAL A 61 -12.14 -7.85 8.65
C VAL A 61 -10.67 -8.14 8.31
N CYS A 62 -10.15 -7.56 7.23
CA CYS A 62 -8.73 -7.71 6.87
C CYS A 62 -7.78 -7.15 7.94
N ARG A 63 -8.11 -5.99 8.52
CA ARG A 63 -7.26 -5.34 9.53
C ARG A 63 -7.18 -6.13 10.84
N SER A 64 -8.29 -6.73 11.28
CA SER A 64 -8.33 -7.57 12.48
C SER A 64 -7.57 -8.89 12.32
N LEU A 65 -7.56 -9.50 11.13
CA LEU A 65 -6.71 -10.67 10.85
C LEU A 65 -5.22 -10.36 10.98
N VAL A 66 -4.77 -9.23 10.44
CA VAL A 66 -3.36 -8.83 10.48
C VAL A 66 -2.89 -8.60 11.93
N SER A 67 -3.74 -8.03 12.78
CA SER A 67 -3.43 -7.84 14.20
C SER A 67 -3.39 -9.16 14.98
N VAL A 68 -4.29 -10.10 14.69
CA VAL A 68 -4.30 -11.41 15.37
C VAL A 68 -3.09 -12.24 14.97
N VAL A 69 -2.69 -12.22 13.69
CA VAL A 69 -1.50 -12.94 13.20
C VAL A 69 -0.22 -12.39 13.82
N SER A 70 -0.08 -11.07 13.97
CA SER A 70 1.11 -10.47 14.59
C SER A 70 1.22 -10.75 16.10
N VAL A 71 0.10 -10.77 16.83
CA VAL A 71 0.12 -11.12 18.26
C VAL A 71 0.47 -12.59 18.46
N VAL A 72 -0.06 -13.49 17.62
CA VAL A 72 0.21 -14.93 17.75
C VAL A 72 1.67 -15.27 17.42
N THR A 73 2.27 -14.63 16.41
CA THR A 73 3.70 -14.83 16.11
C THR A 73 4.58 -14.36 17.27
N VAL A 74 4.30 -13.20 17.86
CA VAL A 74 5.02 -12.69 19.04
C VAL A 74 4.90 -13.64 20.24
N VAL A 75 3.71 -14.13 20.56
CA VAL A 75 3.49 -15.08 21.68
C VAL A 75 4.27 -16.38 21.47
N THR A 76 4.32 -16.91 20.25
CA THR A 76 5.11 -18.13 19.96
C THR A 76 6.61 -17.91 20.12
N VAL A 77 7.14 -16.75 19.72
CA VAL A 77 8.56 -16.40 19.90
C VAL A 77 8.90 -16.29 21.38
N VAL A 78 8.06 -15.63 22.18
CA VAL A 78 8.28 -15.48 23.63
C VAL A 78 8.25 -16.84 24.34
N ALA A 79 7.36 -17.75 23.95
CA ALA A 79 7.30 -19.10 24.52
C ALA A 79 8.59 -19.91 24.25
N VAL A 80 9.16 -19.79 23.05
CA VAL A 80 10.45 -20.43 22.69
C VAL A 80 11.59 -19.85 23.54
N VAL A 81 11.63 -18.52 23.71
CA VAL A 81 12.65 -17.86 24.54
C VAL A 81 12.55 -18.32 26.01
N ALA A 82 11.35 -18.47 26.54
CA ALA A 82 11.13 -18.98 27.89
C ALA A 82 11.60 -20.44 28.05
N ALA A 83 11.34 -21.30 27.06
CA ALA A 83 11.81 -22.68 27.09
C ALA A 83 13.35 -22.78 27.11
N VAL A 84 14.04 -21.95 26.35
CA VAL A 84 15.51 -21.87 26.36
C VAL A 84 16.05 -21.44 27.73
N ALA A 85 15.39 -20.48 28.39
CA ALA A 85 15.77 -20.06 29.74
C ALA A 85 15.64 -21.18 30.77
N VAL A 86 14.61 -22.03 30.67
CA VAL A 86 14.44 -23.20 31.55
C VAL A 86 15.56 -24.23 31.34
N VAL A 87 15.92 -24.51 30.08
CA VAL A 87 17.04 -25.42 29.76
C VAL A 87 18.36 -24.91 30.35
N ALA A 88 18.60 -23.59 30.31
CA ALA A 88 19.78 -23.00 30.92
C ALA A 88 19.80 -23.17 32.46
N ILE A 89 18.65 -23.02 33.13
CA ILE A 89 18.54 -23.21 34.58
C ILE A 89 18.77 -24.68 34.96
N VAL A 90 18.19 -25.63 34.22
CA VAL A 90 18.38 -27.07 34.46
C VAL A 90 19.86 -27.47 34.29
N ALA A 91 20.55 -26.90 33.31
CA ALA A 91 21.99 -27.11 33.12
C ALA A 91 22.81 -26.62 34.33
N VAL A 92 22.47 -25.45 34.89
CA VAL A 92 23.15 -24.93 36.09
C VAL A 92 22.90 -25.81 37.32
N VAL A 93 21.66 -26.26 37.53
CA VAL A 93 21.30 -27.15 38.66
C VAL A 93 22.04 -28.49 38.57
N ALA A 94 22.17 -29.05 37.37
CA ALA A 94 22.94 -30.27 37.15
C ALA A 94 24.43 -30.09 37.51
N VAL A 95 25.03 -28.94 37.17
CA VAL A 95 26.42 -28.63 37.55
C VAL A 95 26.58 -28.53 39.08
N VAL A 96 25.64 -27.87 39.78
CA VAL A 96 25.69 -27.75 41.26
C VAL A 96 25.62 -29.12 41.93
N ALA A 97 24.77 -30.03 41.43
CA ALA A 97 24.68 -31.40 41.95
C ALA A 97 25.99 -32.17 41.78
N VAL A 98 26.72 -31.96 40.68
CA VAL A 98 28.02 -32.58 40.42
C VAL A 98 29.14 -31.97 41.27
N VAL A 99 29.11 -30.65 41.53
CA VAL A 99 30.09 -29.96 42.38
C VAL A 99 30.11 -30.53 43.81
N ALA A 100 28.97 -30.92 44.36
CA ALA A 100 28.88 -31.57 45.67
C ALA A 100 29.59 -32.94 45.71
N ALA A 101 29.73 -33.63 44.56
CA ALA A 101 30.40 -34.93 44.45
C ALA A 101 31.90 -34.83 44.09
N VAL A 102 32.33 -33.74 43.44
CA VAL A 102 33.68 -33.62 42.82
C VAL A 102 34.71 -32.88 43.69
N ALA A 103 34.31 -32.31 44.83
CA ALA A 103 35.15 -31.51 45.73
C ALA A 103 36.46 -32.17 46.21
N VAL A 104 36.68 -33.47 45.97
CA VAL A 104 37.82 -34.19 46.53
C VAL A 104 38.91 -34.55 45.50
N VAL A 105 38.67 -34.62 44.17
CA VAL A 105 39.68 -35.27 43.27
C VAL A 105 40.07 -34.51 41.98
N ALA A 106 39.29 -33.57 41.43
CA ALA A 106 39.46 -33.19 40.00
C ALA A 106 39.64 -31.69 39.68
N ALA A 107 40.21 -30.87 40.55
CA ALA A 107 40.33 -29.41 40.33
C ALA A 107 41.05 -29.01 39.02
N VAL A 108 41.95 -29.84 38.49
CA VAL A 108 42.70 -29.53 37.26
C VAL A 108 42.00 -30.02 35.98
N ALA A 109 41.23 -31.12 36.03
CA ALA A 109 40.52 -31.64 34.85
C ALA A 109 39.23 -30.86 34.54
N VAL A 110 38.60 -30.25 35.54
CA VAL A 110 37.33 -29.51 35.40
C VAL A 110 37.49 -28.21 34.61
N VAL A 111 38.61 -27.49 34.72
CA VAL A 111 38.81 -26.21 34.02
C VAL A 111 38.78 -26.38 32.50
N ALA A 112 39.39 -27.45 31.99
CA ALA A 112 39.37 -27.75 30.56
C ALA A 112 37.96 -28.14 30.07
N VAL A 113 37.23 -28.95 30.86
CA VAL A 113 35.86 -29.38 30.51
C VAL A 113 34.88 -28.21 30.56
N VAL A 114 34.98 -27.32 31.55
CA VAL A 114 34.12 -26.12 31.68
C VAL A 114 34.33 -25.17 30.50
N ALA A 115 35.57 -24.97 30.05
CA ALA A 115 35.86 -24.14 28.87
C ALA A 115 35.24 -24.74 27.59
N VAL A 116 35.34 -26.07 27.40
CA VAL A 116 34.74 -26.74 26.24
C VAL A 116 33.21 -26.68 26.29
N VAL A 117 32.59 -26.91 27.45
CA VAL A 117 31.13 -26.84 27.62
C VAL A 117 30.60 -25.43 27.36
N ALA A 118 31.31 -24.39 27.81
CA ALA A 118 30.94 -22.99 27.53
C ALA A 118 30.96 -22.69 26.02
N VAL A 119 31.99 -23.17 25.31
CA VAL A 119 32.09 -23.00 23.86
C VAL A 119 30.98 -23.76 23.13
N VAL A 120 30.70 -25.01 23.53
CA VAL A 120 29.63 -25.82 22.92
C VAL A 120 28.25 -25.16 23.12
N ALA A 121 27.99 -24.57 24.28
CA ALA A 121 26.74 -23.84 24.55
C ALA A 121 26.59 -22.60 23.66
N VAL A 122 27.65 -21.80 23.51
CA VAL A 122 27.64 -20.62 22.62
C VAL A 122 27.45 -21.03 21.16
N VAL A 123 28.13 -22.08 20.71
CA VAL A 123 27.99 -22.62 19.34
C VAL A 123 26.57 -23.10 19.07
N ALA A 124 25.93 -23.78 20.04
CA ALA A 124 24.54 -24.21 19.91
C ALA A 124 23.56 -23.03 19.77
N VAL A 125 23.74 -21.97 20.57
CA VAL A 125 22.91 -20.75 20.47
C VAL A 125 23.12 -20.05 19.13
N VAL A 126 24.36 -19.88 18.69
CA VAL A 126 24.68 -19.26 17.39
C VAL A 126 24.07 -20.06 16.24
N ALA A 127 24.10 -21.40 16.30
CA ALA A 127 23.46 -22.25 15.31
C ALA A 127 21.94 -22.07 15.27
N VAL A 128 21.27 -22.02 16.43
CA VAL A 128 19.82 -21.78 16.49
C VAL A 128 19.46 -20.39 15.95
N VAL A 129 20.20 -19.34 16.33
CA VAL A 129 19.97 -17.98 15.83
C VAL A 129 20.16 -17.90 14.32
N ALA A 130 21.19 -18.54 13.78
CA ALA A 130 21.44 -18.60 12.33
C ALA A 130 20.31 -19.33 11.57
N VAL A 131 19.78 -20.43 12.14
CA VAL A 131 18.64 -21.13 11.54
C VAL A 131 17.38 -20.26 11.59
N VAL A 132 17.13 -19.57 12.70
CA VAL A 132 15.96 -18.68 12.85
C VAL A 132 16.02 -17.51 11.86
N THR A 133 17.18 -16.87 11.68
CA THR A 133 17.31 -15.77 10.71
C THR A 133 17.11 -16.25 9.28
N VAL A 134 17.68 -17.40 8.92
CA VAL A 134 17.46 -18.01 7.60
C VAL A 134 15.98 -18.38 7.39
N ILE A 135 15.31 -18.96 8.39
CA ILE A 135 13.87 -19.24 8.34
C ILE A 135 13.08 -17.95 8.15
N THR A 136 13.38 -16.87 8.88
CA THR A 136 12.66 -15.59 8.72
C THR A 136 12.80 -15.01 7.31
N VAL A 137 13.99 -15.12 6.71
CA VAL A 137 14.24 -14.65 5.34
C VAL A 137 13.54 -15.56 4.32
N ILE A 138 13.59 -16.88 4.50
CA ILE A 138 12.87 -17.84 3.66
C ILE A 138 11.37 -17.60 3.74
N THR A 139 10.80 -17.39 4.93
CA THR A 139 9.36 -17.10 5.10
C THR A 139 8.93 -15.80 4.43
N ALA A 140 9.80 -14.78 4.42
CA ALA A 140 9.54 -13.53 3.71
C ALA A 140 9.58 -13.72 2.18
N VAL A 141 10.43 -14.63 1.69
CA VAL A 141 10.56 -14.97 0.26
C VAL A 141 9.43 -15.93 -0.20
N THR A 142 8.92 -16.80 0.67
CA THR A 142 7.83 -17.75 0.36
C THR A 142 6.41 -17.19 0.58
N ALA A 143 6.27 -15.92 0.97
CA ALA A 143 4.98 -15.27 1.18
C ALA A 143 4.13 -15.12 -0.11
N LEU A 144 4.72 -15.31 -1.29
CA LEU A 144 3.98 -15.36 -2.56
C LEU A 144 3.36 -16.74 -2.87
N ASP A 145 3.70 -17.80 -2.13
CA ASP A 145 3.21 -19.17 -2.36
C ASP A 145 2.25 -19.67 -1.24
N GLN A 146 2.00 -18.84 -0.22
CA GLN A 146 1.23 -19.19 0.99
C GLN A 146 -0.29 -19.20 0.82
N MET A 147 -0.85 -18.86 -0.35
CA MET A 147 -2.30 -18.90 -0.55
C MET A 147 -2.89 -20.33 -0.68
N ASN A 148 -2.06 -21.34 -0.96
CA ASN A 148 -2.54 -22.73 -1.15
C ASN A 148 -2.18 -23.69 -0.01
N LEU A 149 -1.29 -23.32 0.90
CA LEU A 149 -0.85 -24.19 2.01
C LEU A 149 -1.40 -23.76 3.39
N GLU A 150 -1.96 -22.55 3.53
CA GLU A 150 -2.54 -22.05 4.79
C GLU A 150 -3.85 -22.71 5.23
N LYS A 151 -4.32 -23.76 4.55
CA LYS A 151 -5.44 -24.59 5.02
C LYS A 151 -5.02 -25.74 5.95
N SER A 152 -3.73 -26.03 6.16
CA SER A 152 -3.32 -27.27 6.86
C SER A 152 -2.42 -27.15 8.09
N SER A 153 -1.99 -25.96 8.53
CA SER A 153 -1.02 -25.87 9.64
C SER A 153 -1.35 -24.80 10.70
N LEU A 154 -2.32 -25.07 11.58
CA LEU A 154 -2.56 -24.25 12.78
C LEU A 154 -2.76 -25.09 14.07
N PRO A 155 -1.99 -24.82 15.15
CA PRO A 155 -2.24 -25.34 16.51
C PRO A 155 -3.57 -24.86 17.11
N THR A 156 -4.25 -25.76 17.84
CA THR A 156 -5.71 -25.98 17.79
C THR A 156 -6.56 -25.47 18.97
N SER A 157 -6.01 -24.94 20.06
CA SER A 157 -6.80 -24.78 21.31
C SER A 157 -7.50 -23.41 21.51
N SER A 158 -6.95 -22.28 21.02
CA SER A 158 -7.61 -20.95 21.13
C SER A 158 -7.96 -20.33 19.78
N ARG A 159 -7.33 -20.78 18.68
CA ARG A 159 -7.64 -20.34 17.31
C ARG A 159 -9.03 -20.79 16.86
N ASN A 160 -9.50 -21.96 17.28
CA ASN A 160 -10.76 -22.50 16.78
C ASN A 160 -11.97 -21.65 17.17
N ALA A 161 -11.99 -21.05 18.36
CA ALA A 161 -13.11 -20.21 18.80
C ALA A 161 -13.14 -18.87 18.06
N VAL A 162 -11.99 -18.21 17.91
CA VAL A 162 -11.87 -16.92 17.20
C VAL A 162 -12.02 -17.10 15.70
N ASN A 163 -11.39 -18.12 15.10
CA ASN A 163 -11.52 -18.43 13.67
C ASN A 163 -12.93 -18.87 13.30
N LYS A 164 -13.63 -19.58 14.19
CA LYS A 164 -15.04 -19.90 13.98
C LYS A 164 -15.87 -18.63 13.92
N ARG A 165 -15.75 -17.74 14.92
CA ARG A 165 -16.46 -16.46 14.96
C ARG A 165 -16.15 -15.60 13.73
N PHE A 166 -14.89 -15.55 13.33
CA PHE A 166 -14.46 -14.79 12.17
C PHE A 166 -15.02 -15.34 10.85
N ARG A 167 -15.03 -16.67 10.70
CA ARG A 167 -15.62 -17.33 9.53
C ARG A 167 -17.14 -17.17 9.49
N ASP A 168 -17.79 -17.18 10.65
CA ASP A 168 -19.23 -16.95 10.77
C ASP A 168 -19.54 -15.51 10.32
N HIS A 169 -18.84 -14.48 10.85
CA HIS A 169 -18.99 -13.08 10.39
C HIS A 169 -18.65 -12.89 8.90
N GLN A 170 -17.62 -13.56 8.39
CA GLN A 170 -17.29 -13.52 6.96
C GLN A 170 -18.43 -14.10 6.11
N SER A 171 -19.03 -15.20 6.57
CA SER A 171 -20.16 -15.82 5.87
C SER A 171 -21.43 -14.97 5.92
N ASP A 172 -21.65 -14.25 7.02
CA ASP A 172 -22.78 -13.32 7.18
C ASP A 172 -22.62 -12.10 6.26
N LEU A 173 -21.42 -11.51 6.18
CA LEU A 173 -21.12 -10.43 5.23
C LEU A 173 -21.25 -10.87 3.76
N ASP A 174 -20.81 -12.09 3.44
CA ASP A 174 -20.99 -12.68 2.11
C ASP A 174 -22.48 -12.92 1.79
N GLY A 175 -23.27 -13.32 2.78
CA GLY A 175 -24.72 -13.46 2.69
C GLY A 175 -25.40 -12.12 2.40
N LEU A 176 -25.10 -11.08 3.18
CA LEU A 176 -25.63 -9.73 3.02
C LEU A 176 -25.20 -9.11 1.68
N THR A 177 -23.96 -9.33 1.25
CA THR A 177 -23.47 -8.88 -0.06
C THR A 177 -24.21 -9.57 -1.21
N ARG A 178 -24.51 -10.87 -1.09
CA ARG A 178 -25.30 -11.60 -2.08
C ARG A 178 -26.74 -11.11 -2.13
N GLN A 179 -27.35 -10.80 -0.98
CA GLN A 179 -28.69 -10.21 -0.90
C GLN A 179 -28.73 -8.81 -1.53
N LEU A 180 -27.73 -7.97 -1.30
CA LEU A 180 -27.57 -6.68 -1.98
C LEU A 180 -27.51 -6.87 -3.49
N LYS A 181 -26.68 -7.81 -3.95
CA LYS A 181 -26.52 -8.13 -5.37
C LYS A 181 -27.80 -8.70 -5.99
N SER A 182 -28.54 -9.54 -5.27
CA SER A 182 -29.83 -10.05 -5.74
C SER A 182 -30.86 -8.93 -5.86
N LEU A 183 -30.99 -8.07 -4.84
CA LEU A 183 -31.89 -6.90 -4.85
C LEU A 183 -31.56 -5.93 -5.99
N LYS A 184 -30.27 -5.77 -6.32
CA LYS A 184 -29.82 -4.99 -7.50
C LYS A 184 -30.19 -5.67 -8.82
N SER A 185 -30.06 -7.00 -8.89
CA SER A 185 -30.28 -7.77 -10.12
C SER A 185 -31.74 -8.07 -10.43
N THR A 186 -32.63 -8.08 -9.43
CA THR A 186 -34.07 -8.25 -9.62
C THR A 186 -34.63 -6.97 -10.25
N PRO A 187 -35.05 -7.00 -11.54
CA PRO A 187 -35.61 -5.84 -12.20
C PRO A 187 -36.94 -5.51 -11.53
N HIS A 188 -37.07 -4.32 -10.97
CA HIS A 188 -38.33 -3.89 -10.37
C HIS A 188 -39.32 -3.62 -11.50
N GLU A 189 -40.49 -4.27 -11.47
CA GLU A 189 -41.52 -4.16 -12.51
C GLU A 189 -41.93 -2.70 -12.77
N ALA A 190 -41.85 -1.85 -11.74
CA ALA A 190 -42.06 -0.41 -11.83
C ALA A 190 -41.02 0.34 -12.68
N ASP A 191 -39.73 -0.04 -12.61
CA ASP A 191 -38.67 0.56 -13.43
C ASP A 191 -38.80 0.13 -14.90
N ARG A 192 -39.29 -1.10 -15.14
CA ARG A 192 -39.57 -1.62 -16.48
C ARG A 192 -40.82 -0.96 -17.09
N ALA A 193 -41.89 -0.78 -16.30
CA ALA A 193 -43.09 -0.07 -16.72
C ALA A 193 -42.84 1.42 -17.02
N ALA A 194 -41.98 2.09 -16.23
CA ALA A 194 -41.58 3.47 -16.48
C ALA A 194 -40.68 3.63 -17.73
N LEU A 195 -39.86 2.63 -18.05
CA LEU A 195 -38.98 2.63 -19.23
C LEU A 195 -39.72 2.27 -20.53
N PHE A 196 -40.75 1.42 -20.45
CA PHE A 196 -41.53 0.93 -21.60
C PHE A 196 -42.96 1.50 -21.68
N GLY A 197 -43.22 2.62 -20.98
CA GLY A 197 -44.52 3.28 -20.79
C GLY A 197 -45.64 2.78 -21.69
N GLU A 198 -46.60 2.07 -21.09
CA GLU A 198 -47.96 1.78 -21.60
C GLU A 198 -48.09 1.50 -23.12
N ARG A 199 -47.09 0.83 -23.72
CA ARG A 199 -46.99 0.64 -25.18
C ARG A 199 -47.66 -0.64 -25.69
N TYR A 200 -48.68 -1.14 -25.01
CA TYR A 200 -49.42 -2.31 -25.47
C TYR A 200 -50.93 -2.08 -25.28
N THR A 201 -51.45 -1.14 -26.05
CA THR A 201 -52.86 -1.17 -26.47
C THR A 201 -52.89 -1.83 -27.84
N ASP A 202 -53.40 -3.06 -27.88
CA ASP A 202 -53.49 -3.92 -29.06
C ASP A 202 -54.63 -3.43 -29.97
N ASP A 203 -54.39 -2.36 -30.74
CA ASP A 203 -55.35 -1.84 -31.73
C ASP A 203 -54.79 -2.05 -33.17
N PRO A 204 -55.41 -2.91 -34.00
CA PRO A 204 -54.83 -3.36 -35.27
C PRO A 204 -54.72 -2.29 -36.37
N GLN A 205 -55.26 -1.08 -36.19
CA GLN A 205 -55.08 0.03 -37.13
C GLN A 205 -53.79 0.86 -36.89
N ASP A 206 -53.18 0.75 -35.71
CA ASP A 206 -52.01 1.56 -35.34
C ASP A 206 -50.69 1.05 -35.90
N VAL A 207 -50.60 -0.22 -36.30
CA VAL A 207 -49.36 -0.87 -36.77
C VAL A 207 -48.79 -0.20 -38.03
N GLN A 208 -49.66 0.23 -38.95
CA GLN A 208 -49.24 0.87 -40.20
C GLN A 208 -48.76 2.32 -39.98
N LEU A 209 -49.39 3.03 -39.04
CA LEU A 209 -49.04 4.40 -38.66
C LEU A 209 -47.73 4.41 -37.86
N GLU A 210 -47.55 3.44 -36.97
CA GLU A 210 -46.36 3.26 -36.15
C GLU A 210 -45.13 2.88 -37.00
N GLN A 211 -45.28 1.99 -38.00
CA GLN A 211 -44.21 1.71 -38.97
C GLN A 211 -43.78 2.95 -39.74
N ARG A 212 -44.72 3.81 -40.17
CA ARG A 212 -44.40 5.06 -40.88
C ARG A 212 -43.67 6.06 -39.98
N GLN A 213 -44.13 6.22 -38.73
CA GLN A 213 -43.45 7.06 -37.75
C GLN A 213 -42.04 6.53 -37.43
N GLN A 214 -41.87 5.22 -37.35
CA GLN A 214 -40.58 4.59 -37.14
C GLN A 214 -39.60 4.87 -38.30
N LEU A 215 -40.06 4.75 -39.55
CA LEU A 215 -39.23 5.06 -40.73
C LEU A 215 -38.87 6.55 -40.82
N LEU A 216 -39.81 7.45 -40.48
CA LEU A 216 -39.54 8.88 -40.42
C LEU A 216 -38.51 9.21 -39.33
N SER A 217 -38.66 8.64 -38.13
CA SER A 217 -37.71 8.84 -37.04
C SER A 217 -36.33 8.23 -37.36
N GLY A 218 -36.29 7.09 -38.06
CA GLY A 218 -35.06 6.48 -38.56
C GLY A 218 -34.35 7.38 -39.57
N THR A 219 -35.12 7.96 -40.50
CA THR A 219 -34.61 8.89 -41.53
C THR A 219 -34.10 10.19 -40.90
N GLU A 220 -34.82 10.75 -39.93
CA GLU A 220 -34.40 11.96 -39.21
C GLU A 220 -33.14 11.72 -38.36
N ARG A 221 -33.03 10.55 -37.71
CA ARG A 221 -31.82 10.12 -36.99
C ARG A 221 -30.64 9.96 -37.93
N LEU A 222 -30.83 9.35 -39.10
CA LEU A 222 -29.79 9.24 -40.13
C LEU A 222 -29.36 10.61 -40.65
N GLY A 223 -30.30 11.53 -40.89
CA GLY A 223 -30.01 12.92 -41.28
C GLY A 223 -29.15 13.64 -40.24
N ARG A 224 -29.55 13.59 -38.97
CA ARG A 224 -28.75 14.15 -37.86
C ARG A 224 -27.40 13.46 -37.70
N SER A 225 -27.32 12.14 -37.88
CA SER A 225 -26.06 11.41 -37.82
C SER A 225 -25.12 11.80 -38.96
N SER A 226 -25.63 11.94 -40.17
CA SER A 226 -24.86 12.36 -41.34
C SER A 226 -24.30 13.78 -41.17
N GLN A 227 -25.13 14.72 -40.70
CA GLN A 227 -24.69 16.07 -40.40
C GLN A 227 -23.62 16.10 -39.30
N ARG A 228 -23.76 15.28 -38.25
CA ARG A 228 -22.74 15.15 -37.20
C ARG A 228 -21.44 14.55 -37.73
N LEU A 229 -21.50 13.60 -38.65
CA LEU A 229 -20.31 13.02 -39.28
C LEU A 229 -19.57 14.05 -40.14
N GLN A 230 -20.30 14.84 -40.94
CA GLN A 230 -19.72 15.93 -41.72
C GLN A 230 -19.05 16.99 -40.82
N GLU A 231 -19.73 17.38 -39.73
CA GLU A 231 -19.17 18.31 -38.75
C GLU A 231 -17.94 17.72 -38.05
N SER A 232 -18.00 16.44 -37.66
CA SER A 232 -16.86 15.74 -37.06
C SER A 232 -15.67 15.68 -38.00
N GLN A 233 -15.90 15.46 -39.30
CA GLN A 233 -14.83 15.44 -40.30
C GLN A 233 -14.20 16.83 -40.45
N ARG A 234 -15.02 17.89 -40.46
CA ARG A 234 -14.53 19.28 -40.51
C ARG A 234 -13.65 19.60 -39.31
N ILE A 235 -14.13 19.31 -38.10
CA ILE A 235 -13.38 19.56 -36.85
C ILE A 235 -12.10 18.71 -36.81
N ALA A 236 -12.14 17.46 -37.31
CA ALA A 236 -10.96 16.60 -37.38
C ALA A 236 -9.88 17.19 -38.31
N LEU A 237 -10.26 17.71 -39.48
CA LEU A 237 -9.34 18.38 -40.39
C LEU A 237 -8.76 19.68 -39.79
N GLU A 238 -9.59 20.47 -39.10
CA GLU A 238 -9.13 21.66 -38.38
C GLU A 238 -8.13 21.28 -37.27
N THR A 239 -8.40 20.19 -36.55
CA THR A 239 -7.51 19.67 -35.50
C THR A 239 -6.21 19.14 -36.07
N GLU A 240 -6.25 18.46 -37.22
CA GLU A 240 -5.07 17.99 -37.95
C GLU A 240 -4.20 19.18 -38.38
N GLN A 241 -4.82 20.24 -38.90
CA GLN A 241 -4.12 21.46 -39.30
C GLN A 241 -3.44 22.15 -38.11
N ILE A 242 -4.14 22.29 -36.97
CA ILE A 242 -3.56 22.84 -35.73
C ILE A 242 -2.43 21.94 -35.22
N GLY A 243 -2.60 20.62 -35.29
CA GLY A 243 -1.57 19.65 -34.95
C GLY A 243 -0.32 19.79 -35.83
N ALA A 244 -0.50 19.97 -37.13
CA ALA A 244 0.60 20.20 -38.06
C ALA A 244 1.35 21.51 -37.76
N SER A 245 0.64 22.61 -37.47
CA SER A 245 1.29 23.88 -37.11
C SER A 245 2.03 23.81 -35.78
N THR A 246 1.46 23.15 -34.77
CA THR A 246 2.13 23.00 -33.46
C THR A 246 3.39 22.14 -33.56
N LEU A 247 3.38 21.08 -34.38
CA LEU A 247 4.59 20.31 -34.67
C LEU A 247 5.68 21.15 -35.35
N ALA A 248 5.30 22.01 -36.29
CA ALA A 248 6.22 22.95 -36.93
C ALA A 248 6.82 23.94 -35.91
N ASP A 249 6.00 24.49 -35.02
CA ASP A 249 6.44 25.40 -33.95
C ASP A 249 7.39 24.71 -32.97
N LEU A 250 7.07 23.48 -32.54
CA LEU A 250 7.94 22.68 -31.66
C LEU A 250 9.28 22.38 -32.33
N HIS A 251 9.30 22.13 -33.64
CA HIS A 251 10.54 21.95 -34.38
C HIS A 251 11.40 23.22 -34.39
N GLN A 252 10.78 24.39 -34.61
CA GLN A 252 11.46 25.68 -34.53
C GLN A 252 11.98 25.96 -33.11
N GLN A 253 11.16 25.73 -32.09
CA GLN A 253 11.54 25.91 -30.68
C GLN A 253 12.71 25.03 -30.29
N ARG A 254 12.73 23.77 -30.76
CA ARG A 254 13.86 22.87 -30.56
C ARG A 254 15.15 23.45 -31.14
N SER A 255 15.10 24.00 -32.36
CA SER A 255 16.27 24.64 -32.97
C SER A 255 16.76 25.84 -32.15
N VAL A 256 15.84 26.66 -31.62
CA VAL A 256 16.19 27.77 -30.71
C VAL A 256 16.86 27.24 -29.43
N LEU A 257 16.30 26.20 -28.81
CA LEU A 257 16.86 25.60 -27.60
C LEU A 257 18.24 25.00 -27.84
N GLU A 258 18.44 24.28 -28.95
CA GLU A 258 19.75 23.75 -29.33
C GLU A 258 20.77 24.86 -29.56
N ASN A 259 20.37 25.99 -30.16
CA ASN A 259 21.22 27.15 -30.33
C ASN A 259 21.57 27.82 -28.99
N THR A 260 20.58 28.04 -28.13
CA THR A 260 20.80 28.61 -26.79
C THR A 260 21.70 27.70 -25.95
N HIS A 261 21.49 26.39 -26.02
CA HIS A 261 22.32 25.40 -25.32
C HIS A 261 23.76 25.41 -25.82
N ARG A 262 23.98 25.44 -27.15
CA ARG A 262 25.33 25.60 -27.73
C ARG A 262 26.00 26.89 -27.29
N ASN A 263 25.26 28.01 -27.26
CA ASN A 263 25.78 29.29 -26.82
C ASN A 263 26.13 29.29 -25.32
N LEU A 264 25.31 28.66 -24.47
CA LEU A 264 25.61 28.53 -23.04
C LEU A 264 26.88 27.70 -22.80
N LEU A 265 27.05 26.56 -23.48
CA LEU A 265 28.28 25.77 -23.37
C LEU A 265 29.51 26.55 -23.83
N GLN A 266 29.38 27.37 -24.87
CA GLN A 266 30.46 28.24 -25.31
C GLN A 266 30.75 29.38 -24.31
N SER A 267 29.68 29.94 -23.72
CA SER A 267 29.76 30.98 -22.69
C SER A 267 30.46 30.48 -21.41
N GLU A 268 30.17 29.25 -20.97
CA GLU A 268 30.89 28.62 -19.84
C GLU A 268 32.40 28.55 -20.09
N GLY A 269 32.82 28.25 -21.33
CA GLY A 269 34.23 28.27 -21.71
C GLY A 269 34.87 29.66 -21.67
N TYR A 270 34.12 30.71 -22.05
CA TYR A 270 34.59 32.10 -21.92
C TYR A 270 34.64 32.56 -20.46
N VAL A 271 33.69 32.15 -19.62
CA VAL A 271 33.69 32.44 -18.17
C VAL A 271 34.88 31.78 -17.49
N ASP A 272 35.18 30.52 -17.76
CA ASP A 272 36.36 29.84 -17.18
C ASP A 272 37.67 30.55 -17.58
N ARG A 273 37.80 30.93 -18.85
CA ARG A 273 38.96 31.71 -19.32
C ARG A 273 39.02 33.08 -18.64
N SER A 274 37.88 33.74 -18.42
CA SER A 274 37.80 35.05 -17.76
C SER A 274 38.12 34.97 -16.26
N VAL A 275 37.72 33.89 -15.58
CA VAL A 275 38.10 33.62 -14.19
C VAL A 275 39.61 33.37 -14.09
N LYS A 276 40.19 32.65 -15.06
CA LYS A 276 41.64 32.42 -15.11
C LYS A 276 42.44 33.70 -15.31
N THR A 277 41.98 34.61 -16.17
CA THR A 277 42.63 35.92 -16.36
C THR A 277 42.47 36.82 -15.14
N LEU A 278 41.27 36.90 -14.56
CA LEU A 278 41.02 37.67 -13.33
C LEU A 278 41.86 37.17 -12.16
N ARG A 279 42.01 35.85 -11.99
CA ARG A 279 42.88 35.29 -10.93
C ARG A 279 44.36 35.63 -11.15
N GLY A 280 44.79 35.74 -12.42
CA GLY A 280 46.11 36.26 -12.78
C GLY A 280 46.28 37.74 -12.39
N MET A 281 45.28 38.57 -12.66
CA MET A 281 45.27 39.99 -12.27
C MET A 281 45.18 40.20 -10.75
N ALA A 282 44.37 39.40 -10.04
CA ALA A 282 44.29 39.47 -8.59
C ALA A 282 45.64 39.19 -7.93
N ARG A 283 46.43 38.26 -8.49
CA ARG A 283 47.79 37.99 -8.02
C ARG A 283 48.71 39.19 -8.22
N SER A 284 48.68 39.85 -9.39
CA SER A 284 49.52 41.04 -9.62
C SER A 284 49.12 42.20 -8.72
N ILE A 285 47.82 42.42 -8.53
CA ILE A 285 47.29 43.45 -7.63
C ILE A 285 47.71 43.16 -6.18
N ALA A 286 47.60 41.90 -5.71
CA ALA A 286 48.05 41.51 -4.38
C ALA A 286 49.54 41.83 -4.15
N ILE A 287 50.40 41.51 -5.12
CA ILE A 287 51.84 41.84 -5.05
C ILE A 287 52.05 43.36 -4.93
N ILE A 288 51.35 44.15 -5.75
CA ILE A 288 51.45 45.61 -5.73
C ILE A 288 51.00 46.17 -4.37
N THR A 289 49.87 45.70 -3.83
CA THR A 289 49.34 46.19 -2.54
C THR A 289 50.29 45.89 -1.36
N VAL A 290 50.88 44.69 -1.31
CA VAL A 290 51.88 44.34 -0.30
C VAL A 290 53.12 45.24 -0.41
N LEU A 291 53.59 45.51 -1.63
CA LEU A 291 54.74 46.38 -1.87
C LEU A 291 54.50 47.82 -1.39
N VAL A 292 53.32 48.36 -1.66
CA VAL A 292 52.94 49.70 -1.19
C VAL A 292 52.89 49.77 0.34
N LEU A 293 52.32 48.76 1.01
CA LEU A 293 52.29 48.70 2.48
C LEU A 293 53.70 48.63 3.09
N LEU A 294 54.60 47.87 2.47
CA LEU A 294 56.00 47.78 2.91
C LEU A 294 56.70 49.14 2.82
N ILE A 295 56.52 49.87 1.71
CA ILE A 295 57.08 51.22 1.53
C ILE A 295 56.58 52.17 2.63
N ILE A 296 55.27 52.18 2.88
CA ILE A 296 54.68 53.02 3.94
C ILE A 296 55.27 52.64 5.31
N GLY A 297 55.43 51.35 5.59
CA GLY A 297 56.05 50.86 6.82
C GLY A 297 57.49 51.32 7.01
N VAL A 298 58.31 51.28 5.94
CA VAL A 298 59.69 51.77 5.97
C VAL A 298 59.75 53.28 6.21
N ILE A 299 58.88 54.04 5.54
CA ILE A 299 58.78 55.49 5.75
C ILE A 299 58.42 55.79 7.20
N TYR A 300 57.40 55.12 7.75
CA TYR A 300 57.02 55.29 9.14
C TYR A 300 58.16 54.95 10.10
N SER A 301 58.87 53.85 9.87
CA SER A 301 60.03 53.44 10.68
C SER A 301 61.22 54.40 10.59
N LYS A 302 61.34 55.18 9.50
CA LYS A 302 62.45 56.12 9.29
C LYS A 302 62.17 57.51 9.90
N PHE A 303 60.90 57.84 10.13
CA PHE A 303 60.48 59.12 10.71
C PHE A 303 60.12 59.04 12.21
N LYS A 304 60.33 57.88 12.83
CA LYS A 304 60.28 57.67 14.28
C LYS A 304 61.68 57.37 14.79
#